data_AF-A0A818DK80-F1
#
_entry.id   AF-A0A818DK80-F1
#
_cell.length_a   1.000
_cell.length_b   1.000
_cell.length_c   1.000
_cell.angle_alpha   90.00
_cell.angle_beta   90.00
_cell.angle_gamma   90.00
#
_symmetry.space_group_name_H-M   'P 1'
#
loop_
_entity.id
_entity.type
_entity.pdbx_description
1 polymer ?
#
loop_
_entity_poly.entity_id
_entity_poly.type
_entity_poly.pdbx_seq_one_letter_code
_entity_poly.pdbx_strand_id
1 'polypeptide(L)'
;MSNIAQDKKEFRSIVLGLKKLNPSWQAPDISTFLQESEKPPLLKRHALIKRISRTLKRGEEIPSSLINAPTEKFQKGIIFWGAISSQGLIPATAPINLTEWLRQQPSNGKGPRMYLTGELYGKFVAEKVAPAIQRAFENTHLQPIFQDDQDSKQRTSFAMTTIESFFDERISPEDDDAKFADVWPIERVWGAIKEKIRGKQFKNEAQRKKEIVKQWKNFTAIKCKEMIKKIPNRLRQIIDQDGEQIHDH
;
A
#
# COMPACT_ATOMS: atom_id res chain seq x y z
N MET A 1 19.67 4.31 -4.36
CA MET A 1 18.30 3.73 -4.35
C MET A 1 18.01 2.82 -5.56
N SER A 2 19.00 2.39 -6.36
CA SER A 2 18.77 1.61 -7.60
C SER A 2 18.92 0.09 -7.49
N ASN A 3 19.57 -0.47 -6.44
CA ASN A 3 19.80 -1.93 -6.36
C ASN A 3 18.57 -2.73 -5.93
N ILE A 4 17.86 -2.31 -4.87
CA ILE A 4 16.81 -3.16 -4.25
C ILE A 4 15.62 -3.41 -5.19
N ALA A 5 15.18 -2.40 -5.95
CA ALA A 5 14.08 -2.54 -6.91
C ALA A 5 14.50 -3.39 -8.12
N GLN A 6 15.77 -3.29 -8.53
CA GLN A 6 16.35 -4.10 -9.60
C GLN A 6 16.45 -5.56 -9.16
N ASP A 7 16.97 -5.82 -7.96
CA ASP A 7 17.08 -7.15 -7.34
C ASP A 7 15.70 -7.85 -7.23
N LYS A 8 14.65 -7.09 -6.93
CA LYS A 8 13.27 -7.61 -6.84
C LYS A 8 12.68 -7.95 -8.22
N LYS A 9 12.92 -7.12 -9.23
CA LYS A 9 12.49 -7.39 -10.62
C LYS A 9 13.23 -8.60 -11.20
N GLU A 10 14.53 -8.70 -10.92
CA GLU A 10 15.37 -9.84 -11.30
C GLU A 10 14.87 -11.13 -10.63
N PHE A 11 14.61 -11.10 -9.32
CA PHE A 11 14.04 -12.23 -8.59
C PHE A 11 12.74 -12.75 -9.22
N ARG A 12 11.80 -11.85 -9.56
CA ARG A 12 10.54 -12.23 -10.21
C ARG A 12 10.79 -12.87 -11.57
N SER A 13 11.68 -12.29 -12.37
CA SER A 13 12.03 -12.83 -13.69
C SER A 13 12.61 -14.23 -13.59
N ILE A 14 13.48 -14.47 -12.61
CA ILE A 14 14.09 -15.78 -12.36
C ILE A 14 13.00 -16.80 -11.97
N VAL A 15 12.13 -16.48 -11.00
CA VAL A 15 11.09 -17.40 -10.53
C VAL A 15 10.11 -17.78 -11.66
N LEU A 16 9.64 -16.80 -12.44
CA LEU A 16 8.73 -17.07 -13.56
C LEU A 16 9.44 -17.83 -14.70
N GLY A 17 10.72 -17.55 -14.95
CA GLY A 17 11.55 -18.29 -15.89
C GLY A 17 11.70 -19.76 -15.49
N LEU A 18 11.99 -20.03 -14.21
CA LEU A 18 12.08 -21.39 -13.67
C LEU A 18 10.75 -22.13 -13.76
N LYS A 19 9.63 -21.47 -13.49
CA LYS A 19 8.29 -22.04 -13.66
C LYS A 19 7.99 -22.38 -15.13
N LYS A 20 8.45 -21.56 -16.08
CA LYS A 20 8.27 -21.82 -17.51
C LYS A 20 9.13 -23.01 -17.97
N LEU A 21 10.36 -23.12 -17.47
CA LEU A 21 11.26 -24.24 -17.77
C LEU A 21 10.76 -25.56 -17.16
N ASN A 22 10.16 -25.50 -15.97
CA ASN A 22 9.65 -26.65 -15.25
C ASN A 22 8.22 -26.39 -14.75
N PRO A 23 7.18 -26.60 -15.59
CA PRO A 23 5.80 -26.28 -15.25
C PRO A 23 5.25 -27.03 -14.02
N SER A 24 5.78 -28.22 -13.71
CA SER A 24 5.38 -29.00 -12.54
C SER A 24 5.91 -28.44 -11.22
N TRP A 25 6.99 -27.65 -11.25
CA TRP A 25 7.64 -27.15 -10.04
C TRP A 25 6.72 -26.25 -9.23
N GLN A 26 6.63 -26.56 -7.95
CA GLN A 26 5.93 -25.77 -6.95
C GLN A 26 6.95 -24.88 -6.22
N ALA A 27 6.44 -23.98 -5.36
CA ALA A 27 7.29 -23.07 -4.62
C ALA A 27 8.40 -23.74 -3.78
N PRO A 28 8.18 -24.90 -3.14
CA PRO A 28 9.26 -25.63 -2.47
C PRO A 28 10.38 -26.11 -3.41
N ASP A 29 10.04 -26.54 -4.62
CA ASP A 29 11.00 -27.04 -5.61
C ASP A 29 11.88 -25.90 -6.11
N ILE A 30 11.27 -24.79 -6.52
CA ILE A 30 11.97 -23.57 -6.93
C ILE A 30 12.83 -23.02 -5.78
N SER A 31 12.32 -23.05 -4.54
CA SER A 31 13.09 -22.61 -3.38
C SER A 31 14.33 -23.47 -3.15
N THR A 32 14.24 -24.77 -3.39
CA THR A 32 15.36 -25.71 -3.22
C THR A 32 16.41 -25.43 -4.28
N PHE A 33 15.98 -25.34 -5.55
CA PHE A 33 16.86 -24.96 -6.67
C PHE A 33 17.60 -23.64 -6.44
N LEU A 34 16.91 -22.59 -5.98
CA LEU A 34 17.53 -21.29 -5.73
C LEU A 34 18.52 -21.31 -4.56
N GLN A 35 18.27 -22.13 -3.53
CA GLN A 35 19.18 -22.29 -2.39
C GLN A 35 20.46 -23.05 -2.76
N GLU A 36 20.40 -23.88 -3.80
CA GLU A 36 21.56 -24.64 -4.33
C GLU A 36 22.33 -23.88 -5.42
N SER A 37 21.88 -22.69 -5.81
CA SER A 37 22.54 -21.87 -6.82
C SER A 37 23.87 -21.27 -6.31
N GLU A 38 24.77 -20.90 -7.23
CA GLU A 38 26.06 -20.26 -6.90
C GLU A 38 25.92 -18.98 -6.06
N LYS A 39 24.75 -18.31 -6.14
CA LYS A 39 24.42 -17.11 -5.36
C LYS A 39 23.03 -17.28 -4.73
N PRO A 40 22.94 -18.00 -3.61
CA PRO A 40 21.66 -18.28 -2.99
C PRO A 40 21.00 -17.00 -2.46
N PRO A 41 19.67 -16.86 -2.54
CA PRO A 41 18.96 -15.74 -1.93
C PRO A 41 19.22 -15.68 -0.42
N LEU A 42 19.46 -14.49 0.12
CA LEU A 42 19.66 -14.25 1.56
C LEU A 42 18.42 -14.55 2.44
N LEU A 43 17.31 -14.95 1.83
CA LEU A 43 16.07 -15.28 2.52
C LEU A 43 16.13 -16.69 3.10
N LYS A 44 15.69 -16.86 4.35
CA LYS A 44 15.45 -18.18 4.95
C LYS A 44 14.44 -18.97 4.09
N ARG A 45 14.63 -20.29 3.99
CA ARG A 45 13.82 -21.19 3.15
C ARG A 45 12.31 -20.94 3.26
N HIS A 46 11.75 -20.80 4.46
CA HIS A 46 10.33 -20.53 4.64
C HIS A 46 9.87 -19.19 4.02
N ALA A 47 10.64 -18.12 4.23
CA ALA A 47 10.36 -16.81 3.66
C ALA A 47 10.51 -16.83 2.12
N LEU A 48 11.50 -17.57 1.62
CA LEU A 48 11.74 -17.76 0.19
C LEU A 48 10.56 -18.52 -0.48
N ILE A 49 10.12 -19.64 0.11
CA ILE A 49 8.94 -20.40 -0.37
C ILE A 49 7.71 -19.50 -0.42
N LYS A 50 7.44 -18.73 0.65
CA LYS A 50 6.28 -17.82 0.70
C LYS A 50 6.35 -16.77 -0.41
N ARG A 51 7.53 -16.19 -0.65
CA ARG A 51 7.78 -15.21 -1.72
C ARG A 51 7.56 -15.83 -3.10
N ILE A 52 8.07 -17.04 -3.34
CA ILE A 52 7.88 -17.77 -4.60
C ILE A 52 6.40 -18.11 -4.82
N SER A 53 5.71 -18.66 -3.82
CA SER A 53 4.28 -19.02 -3.92
C SER A 53 3.44 -17.82 -4.38
N ARG A 54 3.71 -16.63 -3.84
CA ARG A 54 3.04 -15.39 -4.27
C ARG A 54 3.37 -15.03 -5.71
N THR A 55 4.64 -15.14 -6.11
CA THR A 55 5.05 -14.88 -7.49
C THR A 55 4.35 -15.82 -8.47
N LEU A 56 4.19 -17.10 -8.12
CA LEU A 56 3.52 -18.10 -8.96
C LEU A 56 2.00 -17.89 -9.06
N LYS A 57 1.30 -17.71 -7.93
CA LYS A 57 -0.14 -17.43 -7.90
C LYS A 57 -0.52 -16.18 -8.72
N ARG A 58 0.39 -15.20 -8.81
CA ARG A 58 0.18 -13.95 -9.56
C ARG A 58 0.59 -14.03 -11.04
N GLY A 59 1.06 -15.19 -11.49
CA GLY A 59 1.21 -15.50 -12.92
C GLY A 59 -0.11 -15.97 -13.56
N GLU A 60 -1.14 -16.23 -12.75
CA GLU A 60 -2.51 -16.46 -13.20
C GLU A 60 -3.14 -15.11 -13.59
N GLU A 61 -3.86 -15.09 -14.71
CA GLU A 61 -4.35 -13.85 -15.33
C GLU A 61 -5.21 -13.02 -14.37
N ILE A 62 -4.93 -11.72 -14.32
CA ILE A 62 -5.74 -10.75 -13.58
C ILE A 62 -7.16 -10.78 -14.17
N PRO A 63 -8.22 -10.85 -13.34
CA PRO A 63 -9.59 -10.79 -13.82
C PRO A 63 -9.79 -9.61 -14.76
N SER A 64 -10.32 -9.87 -15.96
CA SER A 64 -10.45 -8.89 -17.05
C SER A 64 -11.26 -7.65 -16.63
N SER A 65 -12.13 -7.80 -15.62
CA SER A 65 -12.91 -6.74 -14.98
C SER A 65 -12.07 -5.69 -14.26
N LEU A 66 -10.88 -6.04 -13.77
CA LEU A 66 -9.97 -5.12 -13.07
C LEU A 66 -9.00 -4.40 -14.03
N ILE A 67 -8.78 -4.96 -15.22
CA ILE A 67 -7.92 -4.39 -16.26
C ILE A 67 -8.56 -3.12 -16.85
N ASN A 68 -9.90 -3.10 -16.94
CA ASN A 68 -10.67 -2.04 -17.59
C ASN A 68 -11.46 -1.17 -16.60
N ALA A 69 -10.96 -1.02 -15.37
CA ALA A 69 -11.70 -0.30 -14.34
C ALA A 69 -12.04 1.14 -14.78
N PRO A 70 -13.31 1.59 -14.64
CA PRO A 70 -13.74 2.90 -15.07
C PRO A 70 -13.00 4.01 -14.33
N THR A 71 -12.69 5.08 -15.07
CA THR A 71 -12.04 6.27 -14.54
C THR A 71 -13.00 7.06 -13.67
N GLU A 72 -12.93 6.88 -12.34
CA GLU A 72 -13.70 7.71 -11.43
C GLU A 72 -13.27 9.17 -11.51
N LYS A 73 -14.24 10.04 -11.77
CA LYS A 73 -14.09 11.48 -11.63
C LYS A 73 -14.16 11.81 -10.14
N PHE A 74 -13.01 12.08 -9.53
CA PHE A 74 -12.98 12.62 -8.17
C PHE A 74 -13.74 13.96 -8.14
N GLN A 75 -14.62 14.14 -7.14
CA GLN A 75 -15.27 15.42 -6.87
C GLN A 75 -14.22 16.52 -6.58
N LYS A 76 -14.60 17.80 -6.71
CA LYS A 76 -13.76 19.01 -6.49
C LYS A 76 -13.22 19.12 -5.04
N GLY A 77 -12.35 18.21 -4.62
CA GLY A 77 -11.73 18.14 -3.31
C GLY A 77 -10.22 17.99 -3.41
N ILE A 78 -9.53 18.28 -2.30
CA ILE A 78 -8.10 18.03 -2.15
C ILE A 78 -7.95 16.62 -1.58
N ILE A 79 -7.12 15.81 -2.23
CA ILE A 79 -6.86 14.43 -1.88
C ILE A 79 -5.48 14.36 -1.23
N PHE A 80 -5.43 13.74 -0.06
CA PHE A 80 -4.20 13.45 0.66
C PHE A 80 -4.00 11.93 0.72
N TRP A 81 -2.75 11.51 0.61
CA TRP A 81 -2.32 10.17 0.90
C TRP A 81 -1.52 10.17 2.20
N GLY A 82 -1.71 9.13 3.01
CA GLY A 82 -0.93 8.90 4.21
C GLY A 82 -1.14 7.48 4.71
N ALA A 83 -0.15 6.98 5.44
CA ALA A 83 -0.18 5.65 6.04
C ALA A 83 0.11 5.73 7.54
N ILE A 84 -0.14 4.64 8.24
CA ILE A 84 0.15 4.46 9.66
C ILE A 84 0.92 3.16 9.86
N SER A 85 1.89 3.19 10.76
CA SER A 85 2.59 2.00 11.24
C SER A 85 2.85 2.08 12.74
N SER A 86 3.46 1.04 13.30
CA SER A 86 3.92 1.05 14.70
C SER A 86 5.04 2.07 14.95
N GLN A 87 5.67 2.60 13.90
CA GLN A 87 6.67 3.68 13.97
C GLN A 87 6.04 5.08 13.95
N GLY A 88 4.74 5.20 13.64
CA GLY A 88 4.05 6.48 13.51
C GLY A 88 3.30 6.64 12.19
N LEU A 89 2.86 7.86 11.93
CA LEU A 89 2.29 8.23 10.64
C LEU A 89 3.38 8.36 9.56
N ILE A 90 3.03 8.05 8.32
CA ILE A 90 3.93 8.04 7.18
C ILE A 90 3.32 8.88 6.05
N PRO A 91 4.00 9.96 5.59
CA PRO A 91 5.20 10.54 6.19
C PRO A 91 4.93 11.17 7.57
N ALA A 92 5.94 11.18 8.45
CA ALA A 92 5.77 11.71 9.81
C ALA A 92 5.46 13.22 9.85
N THR A 93 5.95 13.99 8.87
CA THR A 93 5.87 15.45 8.88
C THR A 93 4.55 15.99 8.35
N ALA A 94 3.99 15.37 7.32
CA ALA A 94 2.76 15.76 6.66
C ALA A 94 2.28 14.63 5.74
N PRO A 95 0.96 14.48 5.54
CA PRO A 95 0.45 13.62 4.49
C PRO A 95 0.80 14.17 3.12
N ILE A 96 0.92 13.30 2.13
CA ILE A 96 1.30 13.63 0.76
C ILE A 96 0.08 14.23 0.06
N ASN A 97 0.21 15.44 -0.49
CA ASN A 97 -0.85 16.06 -1.27
C ASN A 97 -0.93 15.41 -2.67
N LEU A 98 -1.79 14.40 -2.80
CA LEU A 98 -1.97 13.66 -4.05
C LEU A 98 -2.53 14.57 -5.15
N THR A 99 -3.43 15.49 -4.82
CA THR A 99 -3.96 16.45 -5.81
C THR A 99 -2.84 17.32 -6.40
N GLU A 100 -1.92 17.81 -5.57
CA GLU A 100 -0.78 18.61 -6.02
C GLU A 100 0.17 17.79 -6.90
N TRP A 101 0.42 16.53 -6.56
CA TRP A 101 1.21 15.62 -7.39
C TRP A 101 0.52 15.30 -8.72
N LEU A 102 -0.80 15.09 -8.73
CA LEU A 102 -1.59 14.83 -9.94
C LEU A 102 -1.57 16.02 -10.91
N ARG A 103 -1.63 17.25 -10.40
CA ARG A 103 -1.52 18.48 -11.21
C ARG A 103 -0.18 18.59 -11.96
N GLN A 104 0.87 17.93 -11.47
CA GLN A 104 2.20 17.91 -12.09
C GLN A 104 2.35 16.80 -13.15
N GLN A 105 1.36 15.91 -13.29
CA GLN A 105 1.43 14.82 -14.26
C GLN A 105 1.03 15.29 -15.67
N PRO A 106 1.60 14.67 -16.73
CA PRO A 106 1.22 14.98 -18.11
C PRO A 106 -0.30 14.91 -18.33
N SER A 107 -0.84 15.96 -18.94
CA SER A 107 -2.25 16.04 -19.34
C SER A 107 -2.36 16.00 -20.87
N ASN A 108 -3.42 15.38 -21.38
CA ASN A 108 -3.70 15.32 -22.82
C ASN A 108 -4.34 16.64 -23.34
N GLY A 109 -3.85 17.79 -22.88
CA GLY A 109 -4.33 19.12 -23.29
C GLY A 109 -5.66 19.58 -22.66
N LYS A 110 -6.22 18.85 -21.69
CA LYS A 110 -7.52 19.17 -21.05
C LYS A 110 -7.38 19.84 -19.67
N GLY A 111 -6.29 20.55 -19.43
CA GLY A 111 -5.97 21.15 -18.14
C GLY A 111 -5.40 20.16 -17.12
N PRO A 112 -5.19 20.58 -15.86
CA PRO A 112 -4.53 19.75 -14.85
C PRO A 112 -5.29 18.44 -14.62
N ARG A 113 -4.55 17.33 -14.56
CA ARG A 113 -5.14 16.01 -14.31
C ARG A 113 -5.61 15.93 -12.86
N MET A 114 -6.86 15.53 -12.66
CA MET A 114 -7.52 15.48 -11.35
C MET A 114 -8.04 14.08 -10.98
N TYR A 115 -7.66 13.05 -11.74
CA TYR A 115 -8.04 11.67 -11.48
C TYR A 115 -6.83 10.75 -11.49
N LEU A 116 -6.91 9.73 -10.65
CA LEU A 116 -5.92 8.68 -10.52
C LEU A 116 -6.29 7.51 -11.43
N THR A 117 -5.34 7.01 -12.22
CA THR A 117 -5.44 5.74 -12.94
C THR A 117 -4.55 4.70 -12.26
N GLY A 118 -4.67 3.42 -12.59
CA GLY A 118 -3.77 2.40 -12.03
C GLY A 118 -2.29 2.64 -12.36
N GLU A 119 -2.00 3.09 -13.59
CA GLU A 119 -0.65 3.49 -13.99
C GLU A 119 -0.13 4.67 -13.15
N LEU A 120 -0.95 5.71 -12.98
CA LEU A 120 -0.57 6.86 -12.15
C LEU A 120 -0.46 6.50 -10.68
N TYR A 121 -1.26 5.55 -10.19
CA TYR A 121 -1.12 5.06 -8.83
C TYR A 121 0.19 4.31 -8.64
N GLY A 122 0.57 3.41 -9.56
CA GLY A 122 1.88 2.76 -9.53
C GLY A 122 3.01 3.79 -9.55
N LYS A 123 2.95 4.77 -10.45
CA LYS A 123 3.92 5.86 -10.51
C LYS A 123 3.98 6.68 -9.22
N PHE A 124 2.82 7.02 -8.65
CA PHE A 124 2.72 7.72 -7.36
C PHE A 124 3.36 6.90 -6.24
N VAL A 125 3.13 5.58 -6.23
CA VAL A 125 3.74 4.68 -5.26
C VAL A 125 5.26 4.73 -5.36
N ALA A 126 5.80 4.57 -6.57
CA ALA A 126 7.25 4.58 -6.80
C ALA A 126 7.90 5.92 -6.43
N GLU A 127 7.28 7.05 -6.77
CA GLU A 127 7.88 8.37 -6.57
C GLU A 127 7.72 8.92 -5.16
N LYS A 128 6.61 8.60 -4.49
CA LYS A 128 6.19 9.28 -3.25
C LYS A 128 5.97 8.33 -2.08
N VAL A 129 5.21 7.26 -2.27
CA VAL A 129 4.82 6.35 -1.19
C VAL A 129 5.97 5.48 -0.72
N ALA A 130 6.60 4.73 -1.63
CA ALA A 130 7.66 3.81 -1.29
C ALA A 130 8.87 4.51 -0.67
N PRO A 131 9.37 5.66 -1.19
CA PRO A 131 10.43 6.42 -0.53
C PRO A 131 10.03 6.98 0.85
N ALA A 132 8.75 7.28 1.08
CA ALA A 132 8.28 7.71 2.39
C ALA A 132 8.26 6.55 3.40
N ILE A 133 7.78 5.37 2.98
CA ILE A 133 7.78 4.18 3.83
C ILE A 133 9.22 3.72 4.09
N GLN A 134 10.07 3.61 3.08
CA GLN A 134 11.47 3.20 3.26
C GLN A 134 12.20 4.08 4.28
N ARG A 135 12.07 5.41 4.18
CA ARG A 135 12.64 6.33 5.18
C ARG A 135 12.09 6.13 6.59
N ALA A 136 10.83 5.76 6.73
CA ALA A 136 10.22 5.49 8.04
C ALA A 136 10.76 4.19 8.69
N PHE A 137 11.35 3.28 7.91
CA PHE A 137 11.86 2.00 8.37
C PHE A 137 13.39 1.84 8.22
N GLU A 138 14.09 2.83 7.63
CA GLU A 138 15.51 2.79 7.29
C GLU A 138 16.43 2.41 8.47
N ASN A 139 16.10 2.91 9.67
CA ASN A 139 16.86 2.63 10.90
C ASN A 139 16.19 1.58 11.79
N THR A 140 15.38 0.69 11.21
CA THR A 140 14.68 -0.36 11.93
C THR A 140 15.03 -1.73 11.35
N HIS A 141 14.99 -2.77 12.18
CA HIS A 141 15.07 -4.16 11.70
C HIS A 141 13.72 -4.71 11.21
N LEU A 142 12.70 -3.85 11.12
CA LEU A 142 11.34 -4.25 10.78
C LEU A 142 11.12 -4.17 9.27
N GLN A 143 10.42 -5.16 8.73
CA GLN A 143 9.95 -5.15 7.35
C GLN A 143 8.46 -4.76 7.33
N PRO A 144 8.08 -3.71 6.57
CA PRO A 144 6.68 -3.31 6.48
C PRO A 144 5.87 -4.33 5.68
N ILE A 145 4.65 -4.61 6.15
CA ILE A 145 3.62 -5.29 5.38
C ILE A 145 2.74 -4.19 4.77
N PHE A 146 2.65 -4.14 3.44
CA PHE A 146 1.83 -3.15 2.75
C PHE A 146 0.35 -3.54 2.82
N GLN A 147 -0.51 -2.62 3.21
CA GLN A 147 -1.97 -2.78 3.19
C GLN A 147 -2.58 -1.51 2.56
N ASP A 148 -3.54 -1.73 1.67
CA ASP A 148 -4.30 -0.72 0.95
C ASP A 148 -5.72 -1.25 0.66
N ASP A 149 -6.69 -0.36 0.48
CA ASP A 149 -8.09 -0.72 0.26
C ASP A 149 -8.30 -1.44 -1.08
N GLN A 150 -9.51 -1.94 -1.33
CA GLN A 150 -9.85 -2.67 -2.56
C GLN A 150 -10.08 -1.78 -3.81
N ASP A 151 -9.62 -0.52 -3.85
CA ASP A 151 -9.80 0.31 -5.06
C ASP A 151 -9.16 -0.39 -6.28
N SER A 152 -9.97 -0.58 -7.32
CA SER A 152 -9.63 -1.26 -8.56
C SER A 152 -8.35 -0.71 -9.23
N LYS A 153 -8.06 0.59 -9.08
CA LYS A 153 -6.85 1.23 -9.62
C LYS A 153 -5.57 0.63 -9.02
N GLN A 154 -5.64 0.26 -7.75
CA GLN A 154 -4.54 -0.34 -6.99
C GLN A 154 -4.38 -1.84 -7.30
N ARG A 155 -5.34 -2.42 -8.04
CA ARG A 155 -5.37 -3.82 -8.47
C ARG A 155 -4.96 -4.03 -9.94
N THR A 156 -4.58 -2.97 -10.64
CA THR A 156 -4.03 -3.10 -11.99
C THR A 156 -2.66 -3.78 -11.96
N SER A 157 -2.32 -4.51 -13.03
CA SER A 157 -1.02 -5.21 -13.18
C SER A 157 0.17 -4.30 -12.90
N PHE A 158 0.10 -3.07 -13.42
CA PHE A 158 1.16 -2.08 -13.25
C PHE A 158 1.29 -1.62 -11.79
N ALA A 159 0.17 -1.26 -11.14
CA ALA A 159 0.17 -0.85 -9.75
C ALA A 159 0.72 -1.96 -8.84
N MET A 160 0.22 -3.18 -9.00
CA MET A 160 0.64 -4.34 -8.22
C MET A 160 2.12 -4.65 -8.40
N THR A 161 2.58 -4.73 -9.65
CA THR A 161 4.00 -4.98 -9.96
C THR A 161 4.89 -3.90 -9.36
N THR A 162 4.42 -2.65 -9.36
CA THR A 162 5.16 -1.54 -8.76
C THR A 162 5.23 -1.67 -7.24
N ILE A 163 4.13 -1.93 -6.55
CA ILE A 163 4.12 -2.13 -5.09
C ILE A 163 5.06 -3.28 -4.70
N GLU A 164 4.98 -4.41 -5.42
CA GLU A 164 5.80 -5.60 -5.16
C GLU A 164 7.30 -5.36 -5.39
N SER A 165 7.68 -4.42 -6.26
CA SER A 165 9.09 -4.05 -6.42
C SER A 165 9.63 -3.24 -5.23
N PHE A 166 8.76 -2.77 -4.32
CA PHE A 166 9.17 -2.06 -3.11
C PHE A 166 8.95 -2.86 -1.83
N PHE A 167 7.88 -3.67 -1.74
CA PHE A 167 7.48 -4.37 -0.50
C PHE A 167 7.50 -5.88 -0.68
N ASP A 168 8.12 -6.60 0.26
CA ASP A 168 8.18 -8.08 0.22
C ASP A 168 6.87 -8.74 0.66
N GLU A 169 6.13 -8.06 1.53
CA GLU A 169 4.87 -8.51 2.09
C GLU A 169 3.78 -7.48 1.78
N ARG A 170 2.62 -7.96 1.31
CA ARG A 170 1.38 -7.19 1.14
C ARG A 170 0.22 -8.06 1.60
N ILE A 171 -0.76 -7.48 2.29
CA ILE A 171 -2.03 -8.18 2.56
C ILE A 171 -2.70 -8.51 1.23
N SER A 172 -3.18 -9.74 1.06
CA SER A 172 -3.85 -10.11 -0.19
C SER A 172 -5.14 -9.30 -0.31
N PRO A 173 -5.52 -8.83 -1.50
CA PRO A 173 -6.85 -8.25 -1.72
C PRO A 173 -7.99 -9.17 -1.29
N GLU A 174 -7.77 -10.50 -1.33
CA GLU A 174 -8.72 -11.53 -0.88
C GLU A 174 -8.84 -11.62 0.65
N ASP A 175 -7.82 -11.15 1.39
CA ASP A 175 -7.77 -11.15 2.86
C ASP A 175 -8.27 -9.80 3.43
N ASP A 176 -8.65 -8.86 2.57
CA ASP A 176 -9.20 -7.56 2.93
C ASP A 176 -10.67 -7.50 2.47
N ASP A 177 -11.49 -6.65 3.06
CA ASP A 177 -12.88 -6.44 2.65
C ASP A 177 -13.21 -4.95 2.76
N ALA A 178 -14.09 -4.43 1.90
CA ALA A 178 -14.56 -3.05 2.02
C ALA A 178 -15.18 -2.75 3.40
N LYS A 179 -15.77 -3.76 4.05
CA LYS A 179 -16.28 -3.71 5.43
C LYS A 179 -15.18 -3.60 6.50
N PHE A 180 -13.92 -3.85 6.16
CA PHE A 180 -12.80 -3.73 7.10
C PHE A 180 -12.27 -2.30 7.26
N ALA A 181 -12.94 -1.30 6.68
CA ALA A 181 -12.63 0.12 6.93
C ALA A 181 -12.54 0.41 8.44
N ASP A 182 -13.38 -0.22 9.25
CA ASP A 182 -13.33 -0.08 10.70
C ASP A 182 -12.07 -0.72 11.28
N VAL A 183 -11.56 -1.83 10.74
CA VAL A 183 -10.37 -2.52 11.24
C VAL A 183 -9.14 -1.63 11.11
N TRP A 184 -9.01 -0.95 9.97
CA TRP A 184 -7.78 -0.29 9.58
C TRP A 184 -7.58 1.05 10.33
N PRO A 185 -6.51 1.18 11.13
CA PRO A 185 -6.30 2.36 11.96
C PRO A 185 -6.19 3.69 11.20
N ILE A 186 -5.82 3.67 9.92
CA ILE A 186 -5.67 4.87 9.12
C ILE A 186 -7.01 5.60 8.92
N GLU A 187 -8.12 4.87 8.81
CA GLU A 187 -9.46 5.45 8.69
C GLU A 187 -9.83 6.23 9.94
N ARG A 188 -9.41 5.76 11.12
CA ARG A 188 -9.60 6.47 12.39
C ARG A 188 -8.76 7.76 12.46
N VAL A 189 -7.53 7.73 11.94
CA VAL A 189 -6.70 8.94 11.84
C VAL A 189 -7.40 9.97 10.95
N TRP A 190 -7.86 9.56 9.77
CA TRP A 190 -8.57 10.45 8.86
C TRP A 190 -9.91 10.94 9.42
N GLY A 191 -10.68 10.08 10.09
CA GLY A 191 -11.92 10.44 10.77
C GLY A 191 -11.70 11.51 11.83
N ALA A 192 -10.71 11.32 12.71
CA ALA A 192 -10.36 12.29 13.74
C ALA A 192 -9.88 13.62 13.14
N ILE A 193 -9.07 13.61 12.07
CA ILE A 193 -8.65 14.83 11.38
C ILE A 193 -9.87 15.54 10.77
N LYS A 194 -10.75 14.81 10.06
CA LYS A 194 -11.99 15.34 9.46
C LYS A 194 -12.88 16.00 10.51
N GLU A 195 -13.08 15.35 11.65
CA GLU A 195 -13.85 15.90 12.77
C GLU A 195 -13.24 17.20 13.32
N LYS A 196 -11.92 17.27 13.47
CA LYS A 196 -11.23 18.47 13.96
C LYS A 196 -11.27 19.65 12.99
N ILE A 197 -11.50 19.40 11.70
CA ILE A 197 -11.63 20.46 10.69
C ILE A 197 -13.08 20.75 10.30
N ARG A 198 -14.02 19.90 10.72
CA ARG A 198 -15.45 20.06 10.46
C ARG A 198 -15.93 21.39 11.05
N GLY A 199 -16.70 22.14 10.25
CA GLY A 199 -17.22 23.46 10.63
C GLY A 199 -16.21 24.61 10.61
N LYS A 200 -14.90 24.35 10.39
CA LYS A 200 -13.91 25.43 10.23
C LYS A 200 -14.05 26.06 8.83
N GLN A 201 -14.06 27.39 8.80
CA GLN A 201 -13.98 28.16 7.57
C GLN A 201 -12.51 28.44 7.24
N PHE A 202 -12.09 28.13 6.02
CA PHE A 202 -10.74 28.37 5.53
C PHE A 202 -10.78 29.40 4.42
N LYS A 203 -9.92 30.43 4.49
CA LYS A 203 -9.87 31.47 3.45
C LYS A 203 -9.29 30.95 2.13
N ASN A 204 -8.48 29.89 2.18
CA ASN A 204 -7.89 29.26 0.99
C ASN A 204 -7.42 27.81 1.28
N GLU A 205 -7.06 27.10 0.20
CA GLU A 205 -6.52 25.73 0.22
C GLU A 205 -5.25 25.62 1.10
N ALA A 206 -4.38 26.64 1.10
CA ALA A 206 -3.15 26.62 1.90
C ALA A 206 -3.43 26.62 3.41
N GLN A 207 -4.42 27.38 3.88
CA GLN A 207 -4.85 27.36 5.28
C GLN A 207 -5.43 26.00 5.67
N ARG A 208 -6.27 25.41 4.81
CA ARG A 208 -6.82 24.07 5.03
C ARG A 208 -5.71 23.02 5.09
N LYS A 209 -4.73 23.08 4.19
CA LYS A 209 -3.54 22.21 4.19
C LYS A 209 -2.74 22.36 5.49
N LYS A 210 -2.47 23.59 5.93
CA LYS A 210 -1.76 23.85 7.20
C LYS A 210 -2.49 23.25 8.40
N GLU A 211 -3.82 23.36 8.45
CA GLU A 211 -4.60 22.77 9.55
C GLU A 211 -4.58 21.24 9.49
N ILE A 212 -4.69 20.62 8.31
CA ILE A 212 -4.55 19.16 8.14
C ILE A 212 -3.18 18.69 8.65
N VAL A 213 -2.10 19.37 8.25
CA VAL A 213 -0.73 19.05 8.71
C VAL A 213 -0.60 19.22 10.22
N LYS A 214 -1.22 20.25 10.80
CA LYS A 214 -1.25 20.45 12.26
C LYS A 214 -1.93 19.27 12.96
N GLN A 215 -3.09 18.82 12.47
CA GLN A 215 -3.80 17.69 13.06
C GLN A 215 -3.06 16.36 12.85
N TRP A 216 -2.43 16.15 11.70
CA TRP A 216 -1.59 14.99 11.41
C TRP A 216 -0.47 14.83 12.46
N LYS A 217 0.21 15.91 12.81
CA LYS A 217 1.29 15.90 13.81
C LYS A 217 0.84 15.57 15.24
N ASN A 218 -0.46 15.60 15.55
CA ASN A 218 -0.98 15.25 16.87
C ASN A 218 -1.00 13.73 17.14
N PHE A 219 -0.75 12.91 16.11
CA PHE A 219 -0.63 11.45 16.20
C PHE A 219 0.84 11.07 16.39
N THR A 220 1.24 10.93 17.64
CA THR A 220 2.60 10.50 17.99
C THR A 220 2.82 9.03 17.61
N ALA A 221 4.09 8.62 17.51
CA ALA A 221 4.46 7.22 17.29
C ALA A 221 3.83 6.28 18.34
N ILE A 222 3.78 6.72 19.61
CA ILE A 222 3.14 5.98 20.70
C ILE A 222 1.65 5.75 20.41
N LYS A 223 0.91 6.80 20.05
CA LYS A 223 -0.52 6.68 19.70
C LYS A 223 -0.71 5.73 18.52
N CYS A 224 0.10 5.88 17.47
CA CYS A 224 0.02 5.01 16.29
C CYS A 224 0.29 3.54 16.65
N LYS A 225 1.31 3.27 17.48
CA LYS A 225 1.63 1.93 17.96
C LYS A 225 0.46 1.31 18.74
N GLU A 226 -0.18 2.07 19.63
CA GLU A 226 -1.36 1.59 20.36
C GLU A 226 -2.56 1.34 19.43
N MET A 227 -2.75 2.14 18.39
CA MET A 227 -3.79 1.88 17.39
C MET A 227 -3.51 0.59 16.59
N ILE A 228 -2.27 0.36 16.16
CA ILE A 228 -1.86 -0.85 15.44
C ILE A 228 -2.04 -2.10 16.33
N LYS A 229 -1.69 -2.03 17.62
CA LYS A 229 -1.88 -3.13 18.58
C LYS A 229 -3.34 -3.55 18.76
N LYS A 230 -4.30 -2.68 18.45
CA LYS A 230 -5.74 -2.98 18.57
C LYS A 230 -6.29 -3.78 17.39
N ILE A 231 -5.57 -3.89 16.27
CA ILE A 231 -6.04 -4.63 15.08
C ILE A 231 -6.53 -6.05 15.42
N PRO A 232 -5.77 -6.89 16.18
CA PRO A 232 -6.24 -8.23 16.51
C PRO A 232 -7.51 -8.27 17.39
N ASN A 233 -7.72 -7.26 18.24
CA ASN A 233 -8.95 -7.17 19.04
C ASN A 233 -10.13 -6.75 18.15
N ARG A 234 -9.92 -5.83 17.20
CA ARG A 234 -10.94 -5.40 16.24
C ARG A 234 -11.38 -6.54 15.33
N LEU A 235 -10.42 -7.32 14.83
CA LEU A 235 -10.73 -8.54 14.07
C LEU A 235 -11.54 -9.55 14.89
N ARG A 236 -11.21 -9.73 16.17
CA ARG A 236 -12.02 -10.55 17.09
C ARG A 236 -13.44 -10.01 17.26
N GLN A 237 -13.61 -8.70 17.42
CA GLN A 237 -14.94 -8.09 17.51
C GLN A 237 -15.78 -8.31 16.25
N ILE A 238 -15.17 -8.25 15.06
CA ILE A 238 -15.87 -8.56 13.80
C ILE A 238 -16.32 -10.03 13.79
N ILE A 239 -15.46 -10.96 14.23
CA ILE A 239 -15.81 -12.37 14.35
C ILE A 239 -16.96 -12.55 15.36
N ASP A 240 -16.87 -11.92 16.53
CA ASP A 240 -17.87 -12.00 17.59
C ASP A 240 -19.22 -11.36 17.18
N GLN A 241 -19.21 -10.48 16.18
CA GLN A 241 -20.39 -9.81 15.62
C GLN A 241 -20.79 -10.37 14.26
N ASP A 242 -20.35 -11.58 13.90
CA ASP A 242 -20.70 -12.27 12.64
C ASP A 242 -20.48 -11.42 11.37
N GLY A 243 -19.44 -10.59 11.36
CA GLY A 243 -19.10 -9.74 10.22
C GLY A 243 -19.79 -8.37 10.19
N GLU A 244 -20.54 -8.01 11.23
CA GLU A 244 -21.15 -6.68 11.37
C GLU A 244 -20.12 -5.58 11.68
N GLN A 245 -20.56 -4.34 11.47
CA GLN A 245 -19.72 -3.15 11.66
C GLN A 245 -19.37 -2.94 13.13
N ILE A 246 -18.09 -2.74 13.44
CA ILE A 246 -17.62 -2.51 14.81
C ILE A 246 -17.57 -1.01 15.15
N HIS A 247 -18.10 -0.64 16.31
CA HIS A 247 -18.02 0.72 16.85
C HIS A 247 -16.97 0.82 17.95
N ASP A 248 -16.35 2.00 18.08
CA ASP A 248 -15.49 2.28 19.22
C ASP A 248 -16.37 2.50 20.48
N HIS A 249 -16.22 1.63 21.48
CA HIS A 249 -16.67 1.88 22.85
C HIS A 249 -15.68 2.79 23.59
#